data_AF-A0A812YG51-F1
#
_entry.id   AF-A0A812YG51-F1
#
_cell.length_a   1.000
_cell.length_b   1.000
_cell.length_c   1.000
_cell.angle_alpha   90.00
_cell.angle_beta   90.00
_cell.angle_gamma   90.00
#
_symmetry.space_group_name_H-M   'P 1'
#
loop_
_entity.id
_entity.type
_entity.pdbx_description
1 polymer ?
#
loop_
_entity_poly.entity_id
_entity_poly.type
_entity_poly.pdbx_seq_one_letter_code
_entity_poly.pdbx_strand_id
1 'polypeptide(L)'
;VEEFFHAYNIQCMLDLSVGDGKTCMLAIKRRAELVGITFNDHHKEGLYRRLEAQVFQEFQKADSPLYESGLVQLLGKKRKAVPNLKKGKGRGKGGRRGRGRGRGKAQ
;
A
#
# COMPACT_ATOMS: atom_id res chain seq x y z
N VAL A 1 -1.44 -26.51 -13.74
CA VAL A 1 -1.90 -26.50 -12.33
C VAL A 1 -3.13 -25.62 -12.16
N GLU A 2 -3.11 -24.38 -12.66
CA GLU A 2 -4.26 -23.48 -12.58
C GLU A 2 -5.55 -24.10 -13.11
N GLU A 3 -5.52 -24.62 -14.34
CA GLU A 3 -6.66 -25.33 -14.97
C GLU A 3 -7.22 -26.48 -14.11
N PHE A 4 -6.38 -27.15 -13.31
CA PHE A 4 -6.79 -28.25 -12.44
C PHE A 4 -7.68 -27.77 -11.29
N PHE A 5 -7.37 -26.61 -10.70
CA PHE A 5 -8.22 -25.96 -9.70
C PHE A 5 -9.49 -25.34 -10.27
N HIS A 6 -9.51 -25.06 -11.58
CA HIS A 6 -10.71 -24.58 -12.26
C HIS A 6 -11.65 -25.73 -12.64
N ALA A 7 -11.10 -26.89 -13.04
CA ALA A 7 -11.86 -28.04 -13.48
C ALA A 7 -12.47 -28.85 -12.33
N TYR A 8 -11.83 -28.85 -11.15
CA TYR A 8 -12.24 -29.67 -10.02
C TYR A 8 -12.35 -28.85 -8.73
N ASN A 9 -13.31 -29.22 -7.88
CA ASN A 9 -13.40 -28.69 -6.52
C ASN A 9 -12.36 -29.37 -5.62
N ILE A 10 -11.10 -28.96 -5.74
CA ILE A 10 -9.98 -29.53 -5.00
C ILE A 10 -10.07 -29.12 -3.53
N GLN A 11 -10.25 -30.10 -2.64
CA GLN A 11 -10.24 -29.89 -1.19
C GLN A 11 -8.81 -29.88 -0.63
N CYS A 12 -7.97 -30.79 -1.11
CA CYS A 12 -6.59 -30.96 -0.66
C CYS A 12 -5.68 -31.29 -1.83
N MET A 13 -4.43 -30.81 -1.78
CA MET A 13 -3.41 -31.10 -2.78
C MET A 13 -2.05 -31.38 -2.15
N LEU A 14 -1.33 -32.33 -2.74
CA LEU A 14 0.04 -32.64 -2.42
C LEU A 14 0.94 -32.17 -3.58
N ASP A 15 1.87 -31.25 -3.28
CA ASP A 15 2.88 -30.79 -4.25
C ASP A 15 4.28 -31.14 -3.72
N LEU A 16 4.93 -32.09 -4.40
CA LEU A 16 6.26 -32.57 -4.03
C LEU A 16 7.39 -31.62 -4.47
N SER A 17 7.03 -30.52 -5.12
CA SER A 17 7.96 -29.59 -5.79
C SER A 17 7.47 -28.14 -5.71
N VAL A 18 7.04 -27.68 -4.53
CA VAL A 18 6.42 -26.35 -4.39
C VAL A 18 7.31 -25.19 -4.82
N GLY A 19 8.63 -25.38 -4.86
CA GLY A 19 9.59 -24.57 -5.61
C GLY A 19 9.34 -23.05 -5.63
N ASP A 20 8.67 -22.58 -6.69
CA ASP A 20 8.41 -21.16 -6.95
C ASP A 20 7.21 -20.58 -6.18
N GLY A 21 6.38 -21.44 -5.59
CA GLY A 21 5.23 -21.10 -4.76
C GLY A 21 3.92 -20.86 -5.52
N LYS A 22 3.88 -21.06 -6.85
CA LYS A 22 2.65 -20.83 -7.64
C LYS A 22 1.49 -21.68 -7.17
N THR A 23 1.77 -22.96 -6.93
CA THR A 23 0.80 -23.94 -6.44
C THR A 23 0.25 -23.52 -5.07
N CYS A 24 1.11 -23.03 -4.17
CA CYS A 24 0.72 -22.50 -2.87
C CYS A 24 -0.18 -21.25 -3.00
N MET A 25 0.21 -20.30 -3.85
CA MET A 25 -0.60 -19.09 -4.08
C MET A 25 -1.99 -19.42 -4.64
N LEU A 26 -2.08 -20.40 -5.53
CA LEU A 26 -3.35 -20.87 -6.06
C LEU A 26 -4.22 -21.51 -4.98
N ALA A 27 -3.63 -22.38 -4.14
CA ALA A 27 -4.33 -22.98 -3.01
C ALA A 27 -4.84 -21.92 -2.02
N ILE A 28 -4.03 -20.90 -1.70
CA ILE A 28 -4.44 -19.77 -0.85
C ILE A 28 -5.63 -19.02 -1.46
N LYS A 29 -5.55 -18.64 -2.75
CA LYS A 29 -6.64 -17.93 -3.46
C LYS A 29 -7.94 -18.75 -3.49
N ARG A 30 -7.83 -20.08 -3.53
CA ARG A 30 -8.95 -21.02 -3.58
C ARG A 30 -9.41 -21.52 -2.22
N ARG A 31 -8.73 -21.13 -1.13
CA ARG A 31 -8.96 -21.63 0.23
C ARG A 31 -8.91 -23.17 0.30
N ALA A 32 -8.02 -23.78 -0.46
CA ALA A 32 -7.80 -25.22 -0.47
C ALA A 32 -6.64 -25.59 0.46
N GLU A 33 -6.69 -26.80 1.03
CA GLU A 33 -5.59 -27.34 1.82
C GLU A 33 -4.44 -27.78 0.89
N LEU A 34 -3.20 -27.51 1.32
CA LEU A 34 -2.01 -27.90 0.57
C LEU A 34 -0.92 -28.41 1.51
N VAL A 35 -0.36 -29.58 1.16
CA VAL A 35 0.89 -30.08 1.73
C VAL A 35 1.97 -29.96 0.67
N GLY A 36 3.03 -29.23 0.99
CA GLY A 36 4.14 -28.94 0.08
C GLY A 36 5.46 -29.47 0.60
N ILE A 37 6.25 -30.12 -0.26
CA ILE A 37 7.61 -30.57 0.09
C ILE A 37 8.66 -29.64 -0.52
N THR A 38 9.63 -29.26 0.31
CA THR A 38 10.82 -28.52 -0.11
C THR A 38 12.07 -29.37 0.15
N PHE A 39 13.16 -29.08 -0.57
CA PHE A 39 14.39 -29.86 -0.45
C PHE A 39 15.04 -29.77 0.93
N ASN A 40 14.97 -28.60 1.57
CA ASN A 40 15.51 -28.37 2.91
C ASN A 40 14.89 -27.11 3.54
N ASP A 41 15.24 -26.83 4.80
CA ASP A 41 14.70 -25.69 5.55
C ASP A 41 15.03 -24.33 4.92
N HIS A 42 16.20 -24.18 4.27
CA HIS A 42 16.54 -22.94 3.58
C HIS A 42 15.55 -22.63 2.44
N HIS A 43 15.17 -23.64 1.65
CA HIS A 43 14.16 -23.48 0.61
C HIS A 43 12.77 -23.21 1.19
N LYS A 44 12.43 -23.84 2.32
CA LYS A 44 11.18 -23.60 3.04
C LYS A 44 11.05 -22.15 3.49
N GLU A 45 12.09 -21.61 4.14
CA GLU A 45 12.12 -20.22 4.59
C GLU A 45 12.04 -19.24 3.41
N GLY A 46 12.80 -19.51 2.34
CA GLY A 46 12.76 -18.70 1.12
C GLY A 46 11.37 -18.70 0.46
N LEU A 47 10.70 -19.85 0.44
CA LEU A 47 9.34 -19.98 -0.06
C LEU A 47 8.36 -19.14 0.78
N TYR A 48 8.41 -19.24 2.11
CA TYR A 48 7.50 -18.47 2.97
C TYR A 48 7.67 -16.96 2.78
N ARG A 49 8.91 -16.46 2.72
CA ARG A 49 9.17 -15.02 2.45
C ARG A 49 8.60 -14.58 1.10
N ARG A 50 8.74 -15.44 0.07
CA ARG A 50 8.18 -15.16 -1.26
C ARG A 50 6.64 -15.14 -1.23
N LEU A 51 6.03 -16.12 -0.58
CA LEU A 51 4.58 -16.21 -0.45
C LEU A 51 4.02 -15.02 0.32
N GLU A 52 4.65 -14.61 1.41
CA GLU A 52 4.27 -13.41 2.16
C GLU A 52 4.23 -12.17 1.25
N ALA A 53 5.29 -11.95 0.47
CA ALA A 53 5.34 -10.83 -0.47
C ALA A 53 4.26 -10.92 -1.56
N GLN A 54 4.01 -12.11 -2.10
CA GLN A 54 2.99 -12.34 -3.12
C GLN A 54 1.57 -12.14 -2.57
N VAL A 55 1.26 -12.68 -1.38
CA VAL A 55 -0.02 -12.48 -0.70
C VAL A 55 -0.25 -11.00 -0.41
N PHE A 56 0.77 -10.30 0.10
CA PHE A 56 0.68 -8.87 0.36
C PHE A 56 0.42 -8.04 -0.92
N GLN A 57 0.97 -8.45 -2.06
CA GLN A 57 0.65 -7.83 -3.36
C GLN A 57 -0.79 -8.13 -3.79
N GLU A 58 -1.26 -9.37 -3.59
CA GLU A 58 -2.63 -9.76 -3.92
C GLU A 58 -3.67 -8.99 -3.08
N PHE A 59 -3.38 -8.71 -1.81
CA PHE A 59 -4.23 -7.87 -0.96
C PHE A 59 -4.47 -6.47 -1.52
N GLN A 60 -3.59 -5.98 -2.40
CA GLN A 60 -3.70 -4.64 -3.00
C GLN A 60 -4.43 -4.62 -4.36
N LYS A 61 -4.63 -5.80 -4.99
CA LYS A 61 -5.22 -5.91 -6.33
C LYS A 61 -6.74 -6.03 -6.23
N ALA A 62 -7.48 -5.06 -6.78
CA ALA A 62 -8.94 -4.98 -6.64
C ALA A 62 -9.71 -6.16 -7.25
N ASP A 63 -9.12 -6.84 -8.23
CA ASP A 63 -9.64 -8.03 -8.89
C ASP A 63 -9.24 -9.35 -8.21
N SER A 64 -8.39 -9.29 -7.18
CA SER A 64 -7.95 -10.47 -6.46
C SER A 64 -9.03 -10.97 -5.48
N PRO A 65 -9.24 -12.29 -5.36
CA PRO A 65 -10.09 -12.86 -4.31
C PRO A 65 -9.56 -12.62 -2.89
N LEU A 66 -8.32 -12.13 -2.77
CA LEU A 66 -7.68 -11.78 -1.51
C LEU A 66 -7.70 -10.27 -1.23
N TYR A 67 -8.36 -9.46 -2.07
CA TYR A 67 -8.33 -8.00 -1.93
C TYR A 67 -8.76 -7.52 -0.53
N GLU A 68 -7.94 -6.69 0.09
CA GLU A 68 -8.17 -6.12 1.42
C GLU A 68 -8.23 -4.59 1.37
N SER A 69 -9.44 -4.05 1.26
CA SER A 69 -9.67 -2.60 1.11
C SER A 69 -9.12 -1.76 2.27
N GLY A 70 -9.17 -2.29 3.50
CA GLY A 70 -8.64 -1.61 4.69
C GLY A 70 -7.13 -1.41 4.61
N LEU A 71 -6.40 -2.43 4.13
CA LEU A 71 -4.96 -2.35 3.92
C LEU A 71 -4.62 -1.28 2.87
N VAL A 72 -5.32 -1.26 1.75
CA VAL A 72 -5.11 -0.25 0.69
C VAL A 72 -5.37 1.16 1.21
N GLN A 73 -6.41 1.37 2.03
CA GLN A 73 -6.68 2.66 2.65
C GLN A 73 -5.57 3.08 3.63
N LEU A 74 -5.01 2.13 4.39
CA LEU A 74 -3.89 2.40 5.30
C LEU A 74 -2.62 2.79 4.53
N LEU A 75 -2.30 2.07 3.45
CA LEU A 75 -1.14 2.36 2.60
C LEU A 75 -1.31 3.65 1.78
N GLY A 76 -2.54 3.94 1.34
CA GLY A 76 -2.89 5.13 0.56
C GLY A 76 -2.96 6.43 1.37
N LYS A 77 -3.05 6.34 2.71
CA LYS A 77 -2.91 7.50 3.60
C LYS A 77 -1.46 7.97 3.62
N LYS A 78 -1.05 8.74 2.60
CA LYS A 78 0.09 9.65 2.71
C LYS A 78 -0.14 10.48 3.99
N ARG A 79 0.78 10.37 4.97
CA ARG A 79 0.78 11.20 6.18
C ARG A 79 0.42 12.63 5.76
N LYS A 80 -0.72 13.15 6.24
CA LYS A 80 -1.05 14.56 6.04
C LYS A 80 0.17 15.33 6.55
N ALA A 81 0.84 16.05 5.65
CA ALA A 81 1.97 16.88 6.02
C ALA A 81 1.52 17.77 7.19
N VAL A 82 2.23 17.68 8.30
CA VAL A 82 2.01 18.58 9.44
C VAL A 82 2.14 20.00 8.88
N PRO A 83 1.12 20.86 8.99
CA PRO A 83 1.23 22.21 8.46
C PRO A 83 2.39 22.88 9.18
N ASN A 84 3.43 23.18 8.41
CA ASN A 84 4.60 23.89 8.89
C ASN A 84 4.11 25.28 9.29
N LEU A 85 3.87 25.48 10.59
CA LEU A 85 3.50 26.77 11.17
C LEU A 85 4.67 27.73 10.93
N LYS A 86 4.68 28.38 9.77
CA LYS A 86 5.57 29.52 9.50
C LYS A 86 5.32 30.54 10.61
N LYS A 87 6.31 30.70 11.50
CA LYS A 87 6.37 31.79 12.49
C LYS A 87 6.39 33.14 11.75
N GLY A 88 5.22 33.68 11.45
CA GLY A 88 5.06 35.08 11.07
C GLY A 88 5.08 35.96 12.31
N LYS A 89 6.27 36.35 12.80
CA LYS A 89 6.42 37.50 13.71
C LYS A 89 6.82 38.72 12.89
N GLY A 90 5.82 39.38 12.30
CA GLY A 90 5.95 40.69 11.66
C GLY A 90 4.91 41.65 12.24
N ARG A 91 5.21 42.25 13.41
CA ARG A 91 4.43 43.38 13.95
C ARG A 91 4.84 44.65 13.20
N GLY A 92 4.20 44.91 12.05
CA GLY A 92 4.23 46.20 11.37
C GLY A 92 3.01 47.03 11.78
N LYS A 93 3.19 47.94 12.74
CA LYS A 93 2.18 48.90 13.20
C LYS A 93 2.39 50.18 12.38
N GLY A 94 1.44 50.59 11.53
CA GLY A 94 1.57 51.85 10.81
C GLY A 94 0.60 52.05 9.65
N GLY A 95 -0.69 52.18 9.93
CA GLY A 95 -1.70 52.56 8.95
C GLY A 95 -2.57 53.72 9.46
N ARG A 96 -2.30 54.93 8.97
CA ARG A 96 -3.25 56.06 8.88
C ARG A 96 -2.76 56.93 7.70
N ARG A 97 -3.35 56.81 6.50
CA ARG A 97 -4.43 57.69 5.96
C ARG A 97 -4.15 59.17 6.30
N GLY A 98 -4.01 60.14 5.41
CA GLY A 98 -4.32 60.30 4.00
C GLY A 98 -4.65 61.79 3.76
N ARG A 99 -3.99 62.40 2.76
CA ARG A 99 -4.29 63.63 1.98
C ARG A 99 -5.23 64.76 2.51
N GLY A 100 -4.72 66.00 2.45
CA GLY A 100 -5.46 67.25 2.14
C GLY A 100 -4.51 68.46 2.12
N ARG A 101 -4.06 68.98 0.96
CA ARG A 101 -4.59 70.07 0.08
C ARG A 101 -4.36 71.51 0.59
N GLY A 102 -3.60 72.31 -0.19
CA GLY A 102 -3.61 73.80 -0.19
C GLY A 102 -2.21 74.43 -0.23
N ARG A 103 -1.64 74.72 -1.42
CA ARG A 103 -1.57 76.05 -2.09
C ARG A 103 -0.93 77.18 -1.24
N GLY A 104 0.27 77.62 -1.64
CA GLY A 104 0.89 78.88 -1.20
C GLY A 104 2.23 79.09 -1.89
N LYS A 105 2.51 80.30 -2.38
CA LYS A 105 3.46 80.66 -3.45
C LYS A 105 4.93 80.80 -3.03
N ALA A 106 5.76 80.84 -4.08
CA ALA A 106 7.16 81.23 -4.13
C ALA A 106 7.46 82.63 -3.57
N GLN A 107 8.68 82.79 -3.04
CA GLN A 107 9.74 83.70 -3.51
C GLN A 107 11.06 83.32 -2.84
#